data_AF-A0A8T2QCR2-F1
#
_entry.id   AF-A0A8T2QCR2-F1
#
_cell.length_a   1.000
_cell.length_b   1.000
_cell.length_c   1.000
_cell.angle_alpha   90.00
_cell.angle_beta   90.00
_cell.angle_gamma   90.00
#
_symmetry.space_group_name_H-M   'P 1'
#
loop_
_entity.id
_entity.type
_entity.pdbx_description
1 polymer ?
#
loop_
_entity_poly.entity_id
_entity_poly.type
_entity_poly.pdbx_seq_one_letter_code
_entity_poly.pdbx_strand_id
1 'polypeptide(L)'
;MGGLIQREFCALCAACCIDLLFEDLARLPWLASLVADAKRIVTFTRKNHHMLAIFHSLNAHDIVLPTDTPFAYSYLVFHRLYMVMDSLCTSVVDRHWLTMSMANTDIARHLQYEVLDEAFWTKIETILPILKYIYTVLHILDKEGSTLGLVYHIYTRT
;
A
#
# COMPACT_ATOMS: atom_id res chain seq x y z
N MET A 1 0.12 -24.84 -18.97
CA MET A 1 -1.24 -25.12 -19.49
C MET A 1 -2.37 -24.82 -18.49
N GLY A 2 -2.10 -24.37 -17.25
CA GLY A 2 -3.16 -23.99 -16.28
C GLY A 2 -3.74 -22.58 -16.42
N GLY A 3 -3.08 -21.66 -17.12
CA GLY A 3 -3.51 -20.25 -17.21
C GLY A 3 -4.65 -19.96 -18.20
N LEU A 4 -4.93 -20.88 -19.14
CA LEU A 4 -5.98 -20.67 -20.15
C LEU A 4 -7.37 -21.11 -19.65
N ILE A 5 -7.43 -22.16 -18.83
CA ILE A 5 -8.69 -22.70 -18.29
C ILE A 5 -9.28 -21.75 -17.23
N GLN A 6 -8.42 -21.07 -16.46
CA GLN A 6 -8.86 -20.13 -15.42
C GLN A 6 -9.48 -18.84 -15.99
N ARG A 7 -9.13 -18.46 -17.22
CA ARG A 7 -9.74 -17.32 -17.92
C ARG A 7 -11.11 -17.63 -18.51
N GLU A 8 -11.36 -18.86 -18.96
CA GLU A 8 -12.66 -19.24 -19.55
C GLU A 8 -13.79 -19.37 -18.51
N PHE A 9 -13.47 -19.79 -17.28
CA PHE A 9 -14.45 -19.88 -16.17
C PHE A 9 -14.67 -18.54 -15.42
N CYS A 10 -13.89 -17.51 -15.77
CA CYS A 10 -13.80 -16.23 -15.07
C CYS A 10 -15.05 -15.35 -15.21
N ALA A 11 -15.86 -15.56 -16.26
CA ALA A 11 -17.00 -14.68 -16.60
C ALA A 11 -18.23 -14.81 -15.68
N LEU A 12 -18.31 -15.82 -14.81
CA LEU A 12 -19.51 -16.15 -14.01
C LEU A 12 -19.38 -15.77 -12.52
N CYS A 13 -18.23 -15.26 -12.07
CA CYS A 13 -17.90 -15.09 -10.66
C CYS A 13 -17.57 -13.63 -10.32
N ALA A 14 -18.24 -13.06 -9.32
CA ALA A 14 -17.97 -11.69 -8.85
C ALA A 14 -16.54 -11.51 -8.32
N ALA A 15 -15.97 -12.54 -7.66
CA ALA A 15 -14.59 -12.51 -7.19
C ALA A 15 -13.62 -12.44 -8.37
N CYS A 16 -13.86 -13.23 -9.42
CA CYS A 16 -13.08 -13.20 -10.65
C CYS A 16 -13.14 -11.85 -11.38
N CYS A 17 -14.32 -11.22 -11.48
CA CYS A 17 -14.43 -9.88 -12.08
C CYS A 17 -13.67 -8.83 -11.27
N ILE A 18 -13.67 -8.96 -9.95
CA ILE A 18 -12.95 -8.06 -9.04
C ILE A 18 -11.43 -8.28 -9.14
N ASP A 19 -10.98 -9.53 -9.27
CA ASP A 19 -9.57 -9.85 -9.52
C ASP A 19 -9.06 -9.25 -10.84
N LEU A 20 -9.86 -9.30 -11.91
CA LEU A 20 -9.53 -8.65 -13.18
C LEU A 20 -9.49 -7.12 -13.07
N LEU A 21 -10.44 -6.52 -12.35
CA LEU A 21 -10.42 -5.09 -12.05
C LEU A 21 -9.13 -4.69 -11.32
N PHE A 22 -8.65 -5.55 -10.41
CA PHE A 22 -7.37 -5.34 -9.72
C PHE A 22 -6.16 -5.47 -10.63
N GLU A 23 -6.14 -6.44 -11.55
CA GLU A 23 -5.08 -6.54 -12.56
C GLU A 23 -5.01 -5.26 -13.39
N ASP A 24 -6.16 -4.72 -13.80
CA ASP A 24 -6.22 -3.48 -14.58
C ASP A 24 -5.75 -2.26 -13.76
N LEU A 25 -6.14 -2.17 -12.47
CA LEU A 25 -5.62 -1.14 -11.56
C LEU A 25 -4.11 -1.24 -11.38
N ALA A 26 -3.56 -2.45 -11.17
CA ALA A 26 -2.13 -2.66 -11.00
C ALA A 26 -1.32 -2.32 -12.27
N ARG A 27 -1.95 -2.36 -13.45
CA ARG A 27 -1.34 -1.96 -14.72
C ARG A 27 -1.36 -0.44 -14.95
N LEU A 28 -2.06 0.34 -14.12
CA LEU A 28 -2.02 1.80 -14.20
C LEU A 28 -0.60 2.30 -13.88
N PRO A 29 0.10 2.98 -14.81
CA PRO A 29 1.50 3.36 -14.62
C PRO A 29 1.71 4.23 -13.38
N TRP A 30 0.77 5.13 -13.08
CA TRP A 30 0.83 6.00 -11.92
C TRP A 30 0.69 5.22 -10.60
N LEU A 31 -0.14 4.16 -10.56
CA LEU A 31 -0.33 3.34 -9.37
C LEU A 31 0.88 2.43 -9.15
N ALA A 32 1.39 1.84 -10.23
CA ALA A 32 2.62 1.04 -10.19
C ALA A 32 3.82 1.87 -9.68
N SER A 33 3.96 3.12 -10.14
CA SER A 33 4.95 4.06 -9.61
C SER A 33 4.73 4.31 -8.13
N LEU A 34 3.49 4.64 -7.72
CA LEU A 34 3.17 4.92 -6.32
C LEU A 34 3.50 3.73 -5.39
N VAL A 35 3.24 2.50 -5.84
CA VAL A 35 3.61 1.28 -5.10
C VAL A 35 5.14 1.11 -5.03
N ALA A 36 5.86 1.40 -6.11
CA ALA A 36 7.32 1.33 -6.14
C ALA A 36 7.95 2.35 -5.19
N ASP A 37 7.42 3.56 -5.15
CA ASP A 37 7.86 4.65 -4.26
C ASP A 37 7.61 4.29 -2.80
N ALA A 38 6.41 3.80 -2.48
CA ALA A 38 6.07 3.28 -1.15
C ALA A 38 7.03 2.15 -0.70
N LYS A 39 7.31 1.17 -1.59
CA LYS A 39 8.27 0.09 -1.32
C LYS A 39 9.67 0.62 -1.02
N ARG A 40 10.10 1.64 -1.76
CA ARG A 40 11.42 2.27 -1.61
C ARG A 40 11.54 2.94 -0.24
N ILE A 41 10.53 3.71 0.16
CA ILE A 41 10.46 4.38 1.46
C ILE A 41 10.58 3.38 2.61
N VAL A 42 9.78 2.31 2.56
CA VAL A 42 9.81 1.27 3.60
C VAL A 42 11.15 0.54 3.62
N THR A 43 11.66 0.15 2.45
CA THR A 43 12.92 -0.61 2.35
C THR A 43 14.09 0.21 2.90
N PHE A 44 14.14 1.49 2.59
CA PHE A 44 15.17 2.38 3.12
C PHE A 44 15.04 2.56 4.62
N THR A 45 13.83 2.83 5.12
CA THR A 45 13.61 3.03 6.57
C THR A 45 14.02 1.78 7.36
N ARG A 46 13.67 0.58 6.87
CA ARG A 46 14.06 -0.69 7.51
C ARG A 46 15.55 -1.01 7.42
N LYS A 47 16.22 -0.67 6.32
CA LYS A 47 17.67 -0.93 6.15
C LYS A 47 18.53 0.01 6.99
N ASN A 48 18.07 1.23 7.24
CA ASN A 48 18.80 2.22 8.01
C ASN A 48 18.47 2.10 9.49
N HIS A 49 19.28 1.35 10.25
CA HIS A 49 19.09 1.14 11.69
C HIS A 49 18.88 2.42 12.50
N HIS A 50 19.56 3.53 12.14
CA HIS A 50 19.36 4.81 12.81
C HIS A 50 18.00 5.45 12.50
N MET A 51 17.60 5.48 11.23
CA MET A 51 16.29 5.98 10.83
C MET A 51 15.18 5.12 11.43
N LEU A 52 15.36 3.80 11.44
CA LEU A 52 14.45 2.85 12.08
C LEU A 52 14.32 3.10 13.59
N ALA A 53 15.42 3.39 14.29
CA ALA A 53 15.41 3.69 15.71
C ALA A 53 14.66 5.00 16.03
N ILE A 54 14.88 6.06 15.23
CA ILE A 54 14.13 7.33 15.34
C ILE A 54 12.65 7.11 15.01
N PHE A 55 12.36 6.31 13.99
CA PHE A 55 11.00 5.97 13.65
C PHE A 55 10.30 5.21 14.80
N HIS A 56 10.97 4.23 15.42
CA HIS A 56 10.40 3.47 16.55
C HIS A 56 10.25 4.29 17.84
N SER A 57 11.06 5.34 18.04
CA SER A 57 10.84 6.24 19.19
C SER A 57 9.58 7.10 19.01
N LEU A 58 9.18 7.34 17.77
CA LEU A 58 7.98 8.11 17.41
C LEU A 58 6.74 7.22 17.22
N ASN A 59 6.94 5.96 16.82
CA ASN A 59 5.87 5.02 16.50
C ASN A 59 6.10 3.65 17.12
N ALA A 60 5.10 3.17 17.88
CA ALA A 60 5.08 1.80 18.41
C ALA A 60 4.77 0.74 17.34
N HIS A 61 4.36 1.14 16.13
CA HIS A 61 3.98 0.24 15.05
C HIS A 61 5.15 0.01 14.09
N ASP A 62 5.40 -1.24 13.72
CA ASP A 62 6.38 -1.57 12.69
C ASP A 62 5.92 -1.16 11.30
N ILE A 63 6.87 -0.69 10.49
CA ILE A 63 6.70 -0.54 9.04
C ILE A 63 6.85 -1.92 8.40
N VAL A 64 5.81 -2.75 8.48
CA VAL A 64 5.82 -4.07 7.85
C VAL A 64 5.23 -4.00 6.45
N LEU A 65 6.02 -4.46 5.48
CA LEU A 65 5.55 -4.82 4.15
C LEU A 65 5.27 -6.34 4.15
N PRO A 66 4.02 -6.80 4.03
CA PRO A 66 3.72 -8.23 3.93
C PRO A 66 4.30 -8.78 2.63
N THR A 67 5.36 -9.58 2.70
CA THR A 67 6.06 -10.02 1.49
C THR A 67 5.23 -11.14 0.82
N ASP A 68 5.10 -11.07 -0.52
CA ASP A 68 4.68 -12.17 -1.44
C ASP A 68 3.24 -12.31 -1.99
N THR A 69 2.29 -11.37 -1.79
CA THR A 69 0.96 -11.48 -2.49
C THR A 69 0.52 -10.18 -3.17
N PRO A 70 0.53 -10.04 -4.50
CA PRO A 70 0.39 -8.74 -5.19
C PRO A 70 -0.99 -8.04 -5.07
N PHE A 71 -2.06 -8.74 -4.66
CA PHE A 71 -3.45 -8.26 -4.83
C PHE A 71 -4.05 -7.57 -3.59
N ALA A 72 -4.05 -8.23 -2.42
CA ALA A 72 -4.44 -7.62 -1.13
C ALA A 72 -3.39 -6.62 -0.59
N TYR A 73 -2.21 -6.60 -1.20
CA TYR A 73 -1.01 -5.94 -0.70
C TYR A 73 -0.98 -4.44 -0.95
N SER A 74 -1.43 -3.93 -2.10
CA SER A 74 -1.39 -2.49 -2.37
C SER A 74 -2.24 -1.71 -1.37
N TYR A 75 -3.45 -2.21 -1.04
CA TYR A 75 -4.28 -1.63 0.02
C TYR A 75 -3.57 -1.69 1.38
N LEU A 76 -3.11 -2.87 1.81
CA LEU A 76 -2.48 -3.04 3.13
C LEU A 76 -1.20 -2.22 3.27
N VAL A 77 -0.39 -2.12 2.21
CA VAL A 77 0.82 -1.31 2.16
C VAL A 77 0.49 0.16 2.27
N PHE A 78 -0.41 0.68 1.43
CA PHE A 78 -0.78 2.09 1.49
C PHE A 78 -1.46 2.43 2.80
N HIS A 79 -2.31 1.55 3.33
CA HIS A 79 -2.97 1.76 4.61
C HIS A 79 -1.96 1.81 5.76
N ARG A 80 -1.04 0.85 5.82
CA ARG A 80 0.04 0.85 6.83
C ARG A 80 0.94 2.06 6.69
N LEU A 81 1.34 2.40 5.47
CA LEU A 81 2.22 3.55 5.20
C LEU A 81 1.53 4.86 5.59
N TYR A 82 0.25 5.02 5.27
CA TYR A 82 -0.54 6.19 5.64
C TYR A 82 -0.70 6.31 7.17
N MET A 83 -0.92 5.19 7.88
CA MET A 83 -1.00 5.19 9.35
C MET A 83 0.28 5.67 10.04
N VAL A 84 1.44 5.48 9.40
CA VAL A 84 2.75 5.85 9.96
C VAL A 84 3.36 7.10 9.31
N MET A 85 2.60 7.78 8.46
CA MET A 85 3.02 8.95 7.68
C MET A 85 3.62 10.04 8.58
N ASP A 86 2.89 10.46 9.61
CA ASP A 86 3.30 11.57 10.48
C ASP A 86 4.68 11.34 11.11
N SER A 87 4.91 10.12 11.61
CA SER A 87 6.19 9.79 12.22
C SER A 87 7.28 9.54 11.19
N LEU A 88 6.96 9.09 9.97
CA LEU A 88 7.92 9.06 8.86
C LEU A 88 8.37 10.48 8.51
N CYS A 89 7.44 11.40 8.30
CA CYS A 89 7.72 12.82 8.04
C CYS A 89 8.55 13.44 9.17
N THR A 90 8.21 13.14 10.42
CA THR A 90 8.96 13.62 11.58
C THR A 90 10.36 13.00 11.66
N SER A 91 10.51 11.72 11.33
CA SER A 91 11.81 11.02 11.36
C SER A 91 12.81 11.57 10.32
N VAL A 92 12.34 11.97 9.14
CA VAL A 92 13.22 12.48 8.07
C VAL A 92 13.66 13.93 8.29
N VAL A 93 12.98 14.68 9.16
CA VAL A 93 13.38 16.05 9.56
C VAL A 93 14.06 16.10 10.92
N ASP A 94 14.26 14.95 11.57
CA ASP A 94 14.90 14.87 12.88
C ASP A 94 16.35 15.37 12.82
N ARG A 95 16.75 16.19 13.80
CA ARG A 95 18.08 16.80 13.83
C ARG A 95 19.19 15.76 13.96
N HIS A 96 18.97 14.68 14.71
CA HIS A 96 19.95 13.61 14.85
C HIS A 96 20.13 12.89 13.51
N TRP A 97 19.04 12.62 12.79
CA TRP A 97 19.13 12.07 11.43
C TRP A 97 19.92 12.99 10.49
N LEU A 98 19.59 14.28 10.43
CA LEU A 98 20.23 15.24 9.53
C LEU A 98 21.73 15.42 9.77
N THR A 99 22.21 15.18 10.98
CA THR A 99 23.65 15.24 11.31
C THR A 99 24.44 14.01 10.86
N MET A 100 23.78 12.94 10.43
CA MET A 100 24.45 11.70 10.01
C MET A 100 24.97 11.77 8.57
N SER A 101 26.13 11.17 8.32
CA SER A 101 26.70 11.05 6.97
C SER A 101 25.76 10.32 5.99
N MET A 102 24.99 9.34 6.49
CA MET A 102 23.97 8.60 5.74
C MET A 102 22.85 9.49 5.21
N ALA A 103 22.44 10.52 5.97
CA ALA A 103 21.40 11.46 5.55
C ALA A 103 21.87 12.38 4.41
N ASN A 104 23.18 12.54 4.24
CA ASN A 104 23.75 13.35 3.16
C ASN A 104 23.92 12.59 1.83
N THR A 105 23.56 11.31 1.78
CA THR A 105 23.58 10.55 0.53
C THR A 105 22.48 11.02 -0.43
N ASP A 106 22.71 10.93 -1.74
CA ASP A 106 21.70 11.32 -2.74
C ASP A 106 20.42 10.50 -2.59
N ILE A 107 20.55 9.24 -2.17
CA ILE A 107 19.42 8.33 -1.90
C ILE A 107 18.58 8.84 -0.72
N ALA A 108 19.23 9.23 0.39
CA ALA A 108 18.53 9.75 1.56
C ALA A 108 17.86 11.10 1.29
N ARG A 109 18.51 11.99 0.55
CA ARG A 109 17.93 13.28 0.13
C ARG A 109 16.73 13.08 -0.79
N HIS A 110 16.82 12.18 -1.77
CA HIS A 110 15.68 11.88 -2.64
C HIS A 110 14.51 11.32 -1.83
N LEU A 111 14.76 10.39 -0.90
CA LEU A 111 13.72 9.84 -0.05
C LEU A 111 13.09 10.89 0.87
N GLN A 112 13.88 11.80 1.42
CA GLN A 112 13.36 12.92 2.20
C GLN A 112 12.42 13.79 1.35
N TYR A 113 12.79 14.10 0.10
CA TYR A 113 11.91 14.81 -0.82
C TYR A 113 10.61 14.05 -1.12
N GLU A 114 10.67 12.73 -1.33
CA GLU A 114 9.49 11.90 -1.58
C GLU A 114 8.56 11.81 -0.36
N VAL A 115 9.13 11.64 0.84
CA VAL A 115 8.36 11.56 2.09
C VAL A 115 7.75 12.91 2.47
N LEU A 116 8.38 14.03 2.10
CA LEU A 116 7.84 15.37 2.36
C LEU A 116 6.94 15.90 1.24
N ASP A 117 6.76 15.16 0.14
CA ASP A 117 5.88 15.53 -0.96
C ASP A 117 4.40 15.34 -0.57
N GLU A 118 3.68 16.45 -0.39
CA GLU A 118 2.24 16.43 -0.12
C GLU A 118 1.44 15.79 -1.25
N ALA A 119 1.89 15.92 -2.51
CA ALA A 119 1.21 15.32 -3.65
C ALA A 119 1.29 13.78 -3.62
N PHE A 120 2.38 13.21 -3.09
CA PHE A 120 2.51 11.77 -2.88
C PHE A 120 1.45 11.26 -1.90
N TRP A 121 1.31 11.91 -0.74
CA TRP A 121 0.33 11.53 0.28
C TRP A 121 -1.11 11.74 -0.19
N THR A 122 -1.37 12.83 -0.92
CA THR A 122 -2.69 13.10 -1.50
C THR A 122 -3.13 12.00 -2.48
N LYS A 123 -2.20 11.46 -3.29
CA LYS A 123 -2.49 10.32 -4.17
C LYS A 123 -2.84 9.07 -3.38
N ILE A 124 -2.11 8.79 -2.28
CA ILE A 124 -2.40 7.66 -1.38
C ILE A 124 -3.78 7.83 -0.74
N GLU A 125 -4.10 9.02 -0.21
CA GLU A 125 -5.39 9.32 0.41
C GLU A 125 -6.55 9.18 -0.57
N THR A 126 -6.36 9.59 -1.83
CA THR A 126 -7.39 9.50 -2.88
C THR A 126 -7.68 8.04 -3.26
N ILE A 127 -6.65 7.20 -3.36
CA ILE A 127 -6.80 5.81 -3.81
C ILE A 127 -7.17 4.84 -2.68
N LEU A 128 -6.88 5.19 -1.42
CA LEU A 128 -7.12 4.35 -0.26
C LEU A 128 -8.58 3.90 -0.11
N PRO A 129 -9.60 4.77 -0.26
CA PRO A 129 -11.00 4.39 -0.12
C PRO A 129 -11.44 3.41 -1.20
N ILE A 130 -10.97 3.62 -2.45
CA ILE A 130 -11.27 2.74 -3.58
C ILE A 130 -10.67 1.36 -3.31
N LEU A 131 -9.38 1.30 -2.97
CA LEU A 131 -8.72 0.04 -2.65
C LEU A 131 -9.33 -0.66 -1.44
N LYS A 132 -9.77 0.09 -0.42
CA LYS A 132 -10.48 -0.43 0.75
C LYS A 132 -11.82 -1.05 0.37
N TYR A 133 -12.61 -0.38 -0.46
CA TYR A 133 -13.90 -0.90 -0.93
C TYR A 133 -13.70 -2.22 -1.66
N ILE A 134 -12.80 -2.24 -2.65
CA ILE A 134 -12.57 -3.44 -3.45
C ILE A 134 -12.00 -4.58 -2.58
N TYR A 135 -11.06 -4.28 -1.67
CA TYR A 135 -10.54 -5.24 -0.71
C TYR A 135 -11.64 -5.82 0.20
N THR A 136 -12.57 -4.99 0.66
CA THR A 136 -13.68 -5.42 1.53
C THR A 136 -14.63 -6.36 0.79
N VAL A 137 -14.99 -6.02 -0.46
CA VAL A 137 -15.86 -6.87 -1.29
C VAL A 137 -15.17 -8.21 -1.57
N LEU A 138 -13.89 -8.20 -1.95
CA LEU A 138 -13.12 -9.43 -2.17
C LEU A 138 -13.03 -10.29 -0.90
N HIS A 139 -12.71 -9.69 0.25
CA HIS A 139 -12.63 -10.42 1.53
C HIS A 139 -13.97 -11.03 1.95
N ILE A 140 -15.10 -10.46 1.52
CA ILE A 140 -16.42 -11.04 1.78
C ILE A 140 -16.70 -12.17 0.81
N LEU A 141 -16.40 -12.00 -0.48
CA LEU A 141 -16.57 -13.03 -1.49
C LEU A 141 -15.69 -14.27 -1.26
N ASP A 142 -14.51 -14.09 -0.67
CA ASP A 142 -13.57 -15.15 -0.31
C ASP A 142 -14.04 -15.98 0.91
N LYS A 143 -15.01 -15.48 1.69
CA LYS A 143 -15.60 -16.25 2.79
C LYS A 143 -16.63 -17.24 2.25
N GLU A 144 -16.42 -18.53 2.50
CA GLU A 144 -17.37 -19.59 2.17
C GLU A 144 -18.76 -19.32 2.80
N GLY A 145 -19.77 -19.06 1.97
CA GLY A 145 -21.14 -18.75 2.39
C GLY A 145 -21.93 -17.98 1.33
N SER A 146 -23.25 -17.83 1.52
CA SER A 146 -24.14 -17.10 0.59
C SER A 146 -23.83 -15.60 0.58
N THR A 147 -22.89 -15.21 -0.27
CA THR A 147 -22.17 -13.93 -0.26
C THR A 147 -22.89 -12.80 -1.02
N LEU A 148 -23.82 -13.14 -1.92
CA LEU A 148 -24.52 -12.17 -2.76
C LEU A 148 -25.31 -11.13 -1.93
N GLY A 149 -25.96 -11.57 -0.84
CA GLY A 149 -26.73 -10.69 0.05
C GLY A 149 -25.86 -9.69 0.82
N LEU A 150 -24.63 -10.09 1.17
CA LEU A 150 -23.67 -9.22 1.85
C LEU A 150 -23.06 -8.17 0.90
N VAL A 151 -22.81 -8.55 -0.35
CA VAL A 151 -22.34 -7.62 -1.39
C VAL A 151 -23.40 -6.54 -1.68
N TYR A 152 -24.67 -6.94 -1.82
CA TYR A 152 -25.76 -5.97 -2.03
C TYR A 152 -25.93 -5.00 -0.85
N HIS A 153 -25.75 -5.49 0.39
CA HIS A 153 -25.80 -4.66 1.58
C HIS A 153 -24.68 -3.62 1.65
N ILE A 154 -23.51 -3.90 1.08
CA ILE A 154 -22.41 -2.93 0.99
C ILE A 154 -22.71 -1.86 -0.06
N TYR A 155 -23.21 -2.28 -1.23
CA TYR A 155 -23.56 -1.37 -2.32
C TYR A 155 -24.64 -0.35 -1.93
N THR A 156 -25.61 -0.76 -1.10
CA THR A 156 -26.75 0.07 -0.70
C THR A 156 -26.48 1.00 0.49
N ARG A 157 -25.29 0.93 1.10
CA ARG A 157 -24.94 1.65 2.33
C ARG A 157 -23.85 2.72 2.17
N THR A 158 -23.34 2.90 0.95
CA THR A 158 -22.54 4.06 0.51
C THR A 158 -23.44 5.16 -0.01
#